data_AF-A0A2E7Z1R9-F1
#
_entry.id   AF-A0A2E7Z1R9-F1
#
_cell.length_a   1.000
_cell.length_b   1.000
_cell.length_c   1.000
_cell.angle_alpha   90.00
_cell.angle_beta   90.00
_cell.angle_gamma   90.00
#
_symmetry.space_group_name_H-M   'P 1'
#
loop_
_entity.id
_entity.type
_entity.pdbx_description
1 polymer ?
#
loop_
_entity_poly.entity_id
_entity_poly.type
_entity_poly.pdbx_seq_one_letter_code
_entity_poly.pdbx_strand_id
1 'polypeptide(L)' 'MANPVGTLLHHSEPIDPDLWEWLSAKIDHVLGVSSGVMVIVLGAVIVLFPIAVVVLVWRKWRTIS' A
#
# COMPACT_ATOMS: atom_id res chain seq x y z
N MET A 1 25.55 26.71 -3.24
CA MET A 1 25.92 25.35 -2.77
C MET A 1 24.68 24.75 -2.14
N ALA A 2 24.09 23.73 -2.75
CA ALA A 2 22.89 23.08 -2.22
C ALA A 2 23.24 22.37 -0.90
N ASN A 3 22.58 22.77 0.19
CA ASN A 3 22.78 22.15 1.50
C ASN A 3 21.91 20.89 1.58
N PRO A 4 22.49 19.66 1.63
CA PRO A 4 21.73 18.41 1.62
C PRO A 4 20.75 18.28 2.80
N VAL A 5 20.98 19.02 3.88
CA VAL A 5 20.09 19.07 5.05
C VAL A 5 18.79 19.82 4.76
N GLY A 6 18.83 20.87 3.93
CA GLY A 6 17.64 21.67 3.58
C GLY A 6 16.64 20.92 2.70
N THR A 7 17.12 19.97 1.89
CA THR A 7 16.28 19.10 1.05
C THR A 7 15.61 17.97 1.85
N LEU A 8 16.27 17.48 2.89
CA LEU A 8 15.69 16.48 3.80
C LEU A 8 14.62 17.07 4.73
N LEU A 9 14.73 18.36 5.06
CA LEU A 9 13.73 19.09 5.87
C LEU A 9 12.52 19.58 5.07
N HIS A 10 12.50 19.44 3.74
CA HIS A 10 11.38 19.84 2.87
C HIS A 10 10.23 18.80 2.82
N HIS A 11 10.36 17.68 3.52
CA HIS A 11 9.49 16.50 3.38
C HIS A 11 8.43 16.33 4.48
N SER A 12 8.15 17.36 5.27
CA SER A 12 7.39 17.15 6.51
C SER A 12 6.40 18.27 6.82
N GLU A 13 5.61 18.71 5.84
CA GLU A 13 4.32 19.24 6.23
C GLU A 13 3.46 18.05 6.71
N PRO A 14 2.96 18.07 7.96
CA PRO A 14 2.02 17.06 8.43
C PRO A 14 0.89 16.93 7.42
N ILE A 15 0.43 15.70 7.17
CA ILE A 15 -0.73 15.49 6.32
C ILE A 15 -1.90 16.29 6.89
N ASP A 16 -2.48 17.15 6.07
CA ASP A 16 -3.62 17.96 6.48
C ASP A 16 -4.81 17.02 6.73
N PRO A 17 -5.36 16.99 7.96
CA PRO A 17 -6.44 16.08 8.30
C PRO A 17 -7.72 16.34 7.48
N ASP A 18 -8.00 17.59 7.13
CA ASP A 18 -9.22 17.97 6.38
C ASP A 18 -9.11 17.51 4.93
N LEU A 19 -7.93 17.67 4.31
CA LEU A 19 -7.68 17.17 2.96
C LEU A 19 -7.70 15.64 2.90
N TRP A 20 -7.15 14.98 3.92
CA TRP A 20 -7.17 13.52 4.02
C TRP A 20 -8.59 12.98 4.16
N GLU A 21 -9.42 13.61 5.00
CA GLU A 21 -10.82 13.24 5.17
C GLU A 21 -11.61 13.44 3.87
N TRP A 22 -11.45 14.60 3.22
CA TRP A 22 -12.09 14.86 1.92
C TRP A 22 -11.68 13.84 0.85
N LEU A 23 -10.38 13.55 0.75
CA LEU A 23 -9.86 12.61 -0.24
C LEU A 23 -10.41 11.20 -0.01
N SER A 24 -10.40 10.75 1.25
CA SER A 24 -10.93 9.45 1.64
C SER A 24 -12.42 9.37 1.29
N ALA A 25 -13.23 10.35 1.67
CA ALA A 25 -14.65 10.41 1.33
C ALA A 25 -14.89 10.42 -0.19
N LYS A 26 -14.03 11.09 -0.97
CA LYS A 26 -14.13 11.12 -2.43
C LYS A 26 -13.82 9.75 -3.05
N ILE A 27 -12.79 9.07 -2.56
CA ILE A 27 -12.42 7.72 -2.98
C ILE A 27 -13.57 6.75 -2.66
N ASP A 28 -14.12 6.83 -1.45
CA ASP A 28 -15.26 6.02 -1.00
C ASP A 28 -16.46 6.20 -1.93
N HIS A 29 -16.79 7.44 -2.28
CA HIS A 29 -17.89 7.75 -3.19
C HIS A 29 -17.67 7.25 -4.63
N VAL A 30 -16.44 7.37 -5.16
CA VAL A 30 -16.15 6.98 -6.56
C VAL A 30 -16.10 5.46 -6.72
N LEU A 31 -15.53 4.75 -5.74
CA LEU A 31 -15.34 3.31 -5.82
C LEU A 31 -16.49 2.52 -5.19
N GLY A 32 -17.37 3.17 -4.44
CA GLY A 32 -18.47 2.52 -3.71
C GLY A 32 -17.98 1.61 -2.57
N VAL A 33 -16.70 1.71 -2.21
CA VAL A 33 -16.02 0.88 -1.21
C VAL A 33 -15.14 1.79 -0.37
N SER A 34 -15.15 1.60 0.95
CA SER A 34 -14.32 2.41 1.84
C SER A 34 -12.83 2.29 1.49
N SER A 35 -12.15 3.43 1.41
CA SER A 35 -10.72 3.61 1.18
C SER A 35 -9.88 2.78 2.14
N GLY A 36 -10.29 2.67 3.40
CA GLY A 36 -9.65 1.78 4.38
C GLY A 36 -9.73 0.29 3.98
N VAL A 37 -10.87 -0.16 3.44
CA VAL A 37 -11.03 -1.53 2.92
C VAL A 37 -10.08 -1.76 1.74
N MET A 38 -9.92 -0.77 0.87
CA MET A 38 -9.02 -0.91 -0.28
C MET A 38 -7.54 -0.99 0.12
N VAL A 39 -7.12 -0.21 1.12
CA VAL A 39 -5.77 -0.32 1.69
C VAL A 39 -5.53 -1.71 2.27
N ILE A 40 -6.51 -2.26 3.00
CA ILE A 40 -6.42 -3.61 3.56
C ILE A 40 -6.31 -4.66 2.45
N VAL A 41 -7.14 -4.57 1.41
CA VAL A 41 -7.12 -5.49 0.27
C VAL A 41 -5.77 -5.44 -0.45
N LEU A 42 -5.26 -4.23 -0.73
CA LEU A 42 -3.97 -4.06 -1.39
C LEU A 42 -2.83 -4.63 -0.53
N GLY A 43 -2.83 -4.32 0.76
CA GLY A 43 -1.87 -4.87 1.71
C GLY A 43 -1.93 -6.40 1.78
N ALA A 44 -3.13 -6.98 1.79
CA ALA A 44 -3.33 -8.42 1.77
C ALA A 44 -2.79 -9.04 0.48
N VAL A 45 -3.00 -8.44 -0.69
CA VAL A 45 -2.44 -8.94 -1.97
C VAL A 45 -0.92 -8.91 -1.95
N ILE A 46 -0.32 -7.82 -1.47
CA ILE A 46 1.14 -7.67 -1.36
C ILE A 46 1.74 -8.77 -0.46
N VAL A 47 1.09 -9.08 0.66
CA VAL A 47 1.55 -10.12 1.60
C VAL A 47 1.28 -11.54 1.08
N LEU A 48 0.12 -11.78 0.48
CA LEU A 48 -0.29 -13.10 0.00
C LEU A 48 0.46 -13.52 -1.26
N PHE A 49 0.87 -12.57 -2.11
CA PHE A 49 1.59 -12.88 -3.35
C PHE A 49 2.87 -13.71 -3.12
N PRO A 50 3.85 -13.30 -2.29
CA PRO A 50 5.05 -14.10 -2.06
C PRO A 50 4.73 -15.45 -1.41
N ILE A 51 3.74 -15.50 -0.50
CA ILE A 51 3.30 -16.75 0.14
C ILE A 51 2.76 -17.73 -0.91
N ALA A 52 1.90 -17.25 -1.81
CA ALA A 52 1.33 -18.04 -2.89
C ALA A 52 2.41 -18.59 -3.82
N VAL A 53 3.41 -17.76 -4.18
CA VAL A 53 4.56 -18.19 -4.98
C VAL A 53 5.33 -19.31 -4.29
N VAL A 54 5.68 -19.15 -3.01
CA VAL A 54 6.41 -20.18 -2.24
C VAL A 54 5.61 -21.49 -2.17
N VAL A 55 4.30 -21.40 -1.89
CA VAL A 55 3.43 -22.58 -1.82
C VAL A 55 3.34 -23.28 -3.18
N LEU A 56 3.17 -22.54 -4.27
CA LEU A 56 3.09 -23.11 -5.62
C LEU A 56 4.40 -23.79 -6.03
N VAL A 57 5.54 -23.14 -5.76
CA VAL A 57 6.85 -23.74 -6.00
C VAL A 57 6.99 -25.00 -5.15
N TRP A 58 6.76 -24.94 -3.85
CA TRP A 58 6.90 -26.11 -2.98
C TRP A 58 5.98 -27.28 -3.38
N ARG A 59 4.76 -27.00 -3.84
CA ARG A 59 3.87 -28.02 -4.41
C ARG A 59 4.44 -28.66 -5.66
N LYS A 60 4.96 -27.86 -6.60
CA LYS A 60 5.59 -28.36 -7.84
C LYS A 60 6.76 -29.31 -7.54
N TRP A 61 7.62 -28.95 -6.59
CA TRP A 61 8.76 -29.79 -6.21
C TRP A 61 8.33 -31.14 -5.62
N ARG A 62 7.26 -31.18 -4.82
CA ARG A 62 6.72 -32.42 -4.25
C ARG A 62 6.04 -33.34 -5.27
N THR A 63 5.60 -32.82 -6.42
CA THR A 63 4.97 -33.63 -7.47
C THR A 63 5.98 -34.21 -8.47
N ILE A 64 7.20 -33.65 -8.53
CA ILE A 64 8.24 -34.06 -9.48
C ILE A 64 9.26 -35.03 -8.85
N SER A 65 9.37 -35.04 -7.51
CA SER A 65 10.12 -36.04 -6.73
C SER A 65 9.32 -37.33 -6.53
#